data_AF-A0A074VXX1-F1
#
_entry.id   AF-A0A074VXX1-F1
#
_cell.length_a   1.000
_cell.length_b   1.000
_cell.length_c   1.000
_cell.angle_alpha   90.00
_cell.angle_beta   90.00
_cell.angle_gamma   90.00
#
_symmetry.space_group_name_H-M   'P 1'
#
loop_
_entity.id
_entity.type
_entity.pdbx_description
1 polymer ?
#
loop_
_entity_poly.entity_id
_entity_poly.type
_entity_poly.pdbx_seq_one_letter_code
_entity_poly.pdbx_strand_id
1 'polypeptide(L)'
;MSSHFATQKTELLRLTAPDALNNISPIDVGIRKLVDEINEIETLVTTNSCAGRIVVYLEGRSSTSPRSNLEDHARISGASIAADDNNGQSLFVAHDPLPLSGKSLVAPMLGLADHTNLGVPPSIEGVRWVRCKFEPMCLRILCASLESAQKLDTAALQSGFRESGISSISTDNLRASTAMVAIRNTDLAFDSVIGYEADDGKLIPMVTEAYMRVLVELCNEKFKVNKQKTEAFREALFTSFKPH
;
A
#
# COMPACT_ATOMS: atom_id res chain seq x y z
N MET A 1 5.68 24.56 -19.32
CA MET A 1 5.22 24.10 -18.00
C MET A 1 4.97 25.27 -17.08
N SER A 2 4.03 25.17 -16.12
CA SER A 2 3.90 26.16 -15.05
C SER A 2 5.13 26.11 -14.14
N SER A 3 5.69 27.27 -13.78
CA SER A 3 6.81 27.39 -12.84
C SER A 3 6.48 26.80 -11.46
N HIS A 4 5.19 26.79 -11.09
CA HIS A 4 4.70 26.21 -9.86
C HIS A 4 4.94 24.70 -9.79
N PHE A 5 4.53 23.95 -10.82
CA PHE A 5 4.71 22.50 -10.84
C PHE A 5 6.20 22.12 -10.83
N ALA A 6 7.04 22.81 -11.60
CA ALA A 6 8.48 22.54 -11.61
C ALA A 6 9.12 22.72 -10.22
N THR A 7 8.67 23.73 -9.47
CA THR A 7 9.09 23.96 -8.09
C THR A 7 8.62 22.83 -7.16
N GLN A 8 7.34 22.44 -7.26
CA GLN A 8 6.79 21.32 -6.47
C GLN A 8 7.51 20.00 -6.76
N LYS A 9 7.78 19.70 -8.04
CA LYS A 9 8.50 18.50 -8.45
C LYS A 9 9.91 18.48 -7.86
N THR A 10 10.63 19.60 -7.94
CA THR A 10 11.99 19.71 -7.37
C THR A 10 11.98 19.42 -5.87
N GLU A 11 11.03 19.99 -5.13
CA GLU A 11 10.94 19.76 -3.69
C GLU A 11 10.54 18.32 -3.35
N LEU A 12 9.57 17.73 -4.07
CA LEU A 12 9.16 16.34 -3.86
C LEU A 12 10.31 15.36 -4.12
N LEU A 13 11.05 15.54 -5.21
CA LEU A 13 12.20 14.70 -5.52
C LEU A 13 13.28 14.77 -4.44
N ARG A 14 13.52 15.97 -3.89
CA ARG A 14 14.45 16.19 -2.76
C ARG A 14 14.01 15.43 -1.51
N LEU A 15 12.72 15.38 -1.22
CA LEU A 15 12.16 14.67 -0.06
C LEU A 15 12.20 13.14 -0.22
N THR A 16 12.12 12.64 -1.45
CA THR A 16 12.17 11.20 -1.77
C THR A 16 13.56 10.67 -2.09
N ALA A 17 14.59 11.52 -2.00
CA ALA A 17 15.97 11.12 -2.27
C ALA A 17 16.46 10.10 -1.22
N PRO A 18 17.32 9.12 -1.60
CA PRO A 18 17.83 8.10 -0.67
C PRO A 18 18.44 8.68 0.61
N ASP A 19 19.19 9.77 0.48
CA ASP A 19 19.95 10.43 1.55
C ASP A 19 19.19 11.58 2.23
N ALA A 20 17.88 11.72 1.99
CA ALA A 20 17.09 12.79 2.60
C ALA A 20 17.02 12.61 4.14
N LEU A 21 17.48 13.61 4.89
CA LEU A 21 17.46 13.61 6.37
C LEU A 21 16.04 13.39 6.95
N ASN A 22 15.01 13.75 6.19
CA ASN A 22 13.59 13.55 6.50
C ASN A 22 12.93 12.63 5.47
N ASN A 23 13.53 11.49 5.16
CA ASN A 23 12.96 10.53 4.21
C ASN A 23 11.60 10.04 4.72
N ILE A 24 10.51 10.52 4.10
CA ILE A 24 9.14 10.34 4.61
C ILE A 24 8.68 8.88 4.46
N SER A 25 9.30 8.10 3.58
CA SER A 25 9.24 6.63 3.51
C SER A 25 10.22 6.14 2.44
N PRO A 26 11.14 5.20 2.75
CA PRO A 26 12.04 4.66 1.73
C PRO A 26 11.22 3.97 0.62
N ILE A 27 11.61 4.21 -0.64
CA ILE A 27 10.97 3.58 -1.79
C ILE A 27 11.30 2.09 -1.80
N ASP A 28 10.27 1.25 -1.92
CA ASP A 28 10.43 -0.19 -2.03
C ASP A 28 11.28 -0.57 -3.24
N VAL A 29 12.31 -1.40 -3.02
CA VAL A 29 13.27 -1.81 -4.05
C VAL A 29 12.60 -2.41 -5.29
N GLY A 30 11.49 -3.14 -5.09
CA GLY A 30 10.74 -3.80 -6.16
C GLY A 30 10.10 -2.86 -7.19
N ILE A 31 9.86 -1.59 -6.84
CA ILE A 31 9.30 -0.58 -7.76
C ILE A 31 10.20 0.64 -7.92
N ARG A 32 11.40 0.64 -7.35
CA ARG A 32 12.33 1.77 -7.41
C ARG A 32 12.56 2.25 -8.83
N LYS A 33 12.84 1.31 -9.74
CA LYS A 33 13.04 1.59 -11.17
C LYS A 33 11.81 2.29 -11.78
N LEU A 34 10.60 1.78 -11.54
CA LEU A 34 9.38 2.39 -12.05
C LEU A 34 9.20 3.82 -11.52
N VAL A 35 9.44 4.03 -10.22
CA VAL A 35 9.34 5.36 -9.59
C VAL A 35 10.35 6.34 -10.20
N ASP A 36 11.60 5.92 -10.37
CA ASP A 36 12.64 6.75 -10.99
C ASP A 36 12.27 7.16 -12.41
N GLU A 37 11.83 6.20 -13.24
CA GLU A 37 11.46 6.48 -14.63
C GLU A 37 10.19 7.35 -14.74
N ILE A 38 9.21 7.20 -13.83
CA ILE A 38 8.05 8.12 -13.75
C ILE A 38 8.53 9.54 -13.45
N ASN A 39 9.48 9.67 -12.54
CA ASN A 39 10.03 10.97 -12.13
C ASN A 39 10.89 11.63 -13.22
N GLU A 40 11.38 10.88 -14.20
CA GLU A 40 12.03 11.43 -15.40
C GLU A 40 11.02 12.10 -16.36
N ILE A 41 9.74 11.71 -16.34
CA ILE A 41 8.71 12.33 -17.18
C ILE A 41 8.46 13.76 -16.70
N GLU A 42 8.72 14.75 -17.55
CA GLU A 42 8.69 16.18 -17.20
C GLU A 42 7.41 16.58 -16.46
N THR A 43 6.24 16.04 -16.86
CA THR A 43 4.91 16.40 -16.34
C THR A 43 4.48 15.64 -15.10
N LEU A 44 5.27 14.69 -14.59
CA LEU A 44 4.88 13.80 -13.50
C LEU A 44 5.89 13.85 -12.35
N VAL A 45 5.41 13.62 -11.13
CA VAL A 45 6.26 13.35 -9.96
C VAL A 45 5.54 12.47 -8.95
N THR A 46 6.20 11.43 -8.45
CA THR A 46 5.68 10.54 -7.40
C THR A 46 5.76 11.20 -6.03
N THR A 47 4.72 11.05 -5.21
CA THR A 47 4.68 11.58 -3.82
C THR A 47 4.72 10.48 -2.78
N ASN A 48 4.08 9.33 -3.06
CA ASN A 48 4.16 8.13 -2.24
C ASN A 48 4.09 6.89 -3.14
N SER A 49 4.70 5.80 -2.67
CA SER A 49 4.78 4.55 -3.42
C SER A 49 4.88 3.35 -2.48
N CYS A 50 4.27 2.22 -2.85
CA CYS A 50 4.45 0.93 -2.20
C CYS A 50 4.43 -0.17 -3.29
N ALA A 51 5.38 -1.11 -3.24
CA ALA A 51 5.49 -2.22 -4.19
C ALA A 51 4.39 -3.28 -4.02
N GLY A 52 3.67 -3.22 -2.90
CA GLY A 52 2.80 -4.28 -2.41
C GLY A 52 3.49 -5.10 -1.32
N ARG A 53 2.70 -5.63 -0.39
CA ARG A 53 3.21 -6.32 0.81
C ARG A 53 2.20 -7.31 1.39
N ILE A 54 2.75 -8.28 2.12
CA ILE A 54 2.02 -9.02 3.15
C ILE A 54 2.23 -8.26 4.46
N VAL A 55 1.14 -8.06 5.20
CA VAL A 55 1.20 -7.51 6.55
C VAL A 55 0.35 -8.34 7.50
N VAL A 56 0.92 -8.69 8.65
CA VAL A 56 0.19 -9.23 9.78
C VAL A 56 0.25 -8.23 10.91
N TYR A 57 -0.89 -7.89 11.46
CA TYR A 57 -0.99 -6.90 12.52
C TYR A 57 -2.11 -7.25 13.50
N LEU A 58 -1.93 -6.80 14.74
CA LEU A 58 -2.95 -6.78 15.76
C LEU A 58 -3.72 -5.46 15.68
N GLU A 59 -5.04 -5.54 15.59
CA GLU A 59 -5.90 -4.36 15.54
C GLU A 59 -5.74 -3.45 16.78
N GLY A 60 -5.99 -2.16 16.55
CA GLY A 60 -6.10 -1.19 17.62
C GLY A 60 -7.29 -1.42 18.54
N ARG A 61 -7.28 -0.81 19.72
CA ARG A 61 -8.46 -0.84 20.62
C ARG A 61 -9.50 0.13 20.07
N SER A 62 -10.69 -0.35 19.74
CA SER A 62 -11.79 0.54 19.37
C SER A 62 -12.18 1.40 20.57
N SER A 63 -11.87 2.70 20.56
CA SER A 63 -12.44 3.65 21.51
C SER A 63 -13.88 3.93 21.11
N THR A 64 -14.83 3.79 22.04
CA THR A 64 -16.25 4.15 21.88
C THR A 64 -16.48 5.67 21.89
N SER A 65 -15.52 6.46 21.41
CA SER A 65 -15.61 7.92 21.34
C SER A 65 -16.23 8.36 20.02
N PRO A 66 -17.20 9.29 19.99
CA PRO A 66 -17.74 9.83 18.74
C PRO A 66 -16.61 10.49 17.95
N ARG A 67 -16.42 10.06 16.70
CA ARG A 67 -15.44 10.66 15.77
C ARG A 67 -15.74 12.14 15.59
N SER A 68 -14.78 13.01 15.91
CA SER A 68 -14.82 14.40 15.43
C SER A 68 -14.62 14.40 13.92
N ASN A 69 -15.48 15.13 13.21
CA ASN A 69 -15.39 15.36 11.76
C ASN A 69 -14.17 16.22 11.42
N LEU A 70 -12.98 15.64 11.43
CA LEU A 70 -11.76 16.26 10.94
C LEU A 70 -11.29 15.49 9.71
N GLU A 71 -11.72 16.02 8.57
CA GLU A 71 -11.07 16.00 7.25
C GLU A 71 -10.46 14.66 6.77
N ASP A 72 -11.17 14.00 5.85
CA ASP A 72 -10.76 12.84 5.03
C ASP A 72 -9.53 13.10 4.10
N HIS A 73 -8.75 14.16 4.32
CA HIS A 73 -7.63 14.57 3.46
C HIS A 73 -6.28 13.90 3.80
N ALA A 74 -6.20 13.07 4.83
CA ALA A 74 -4.96 12.42 5.28
C ALA A 74 -4.86 10.90 5.05
N ARG A 75 -5.84 10.23 4.42
CA ARG A 75 -5.82 8.76 4.17
C ARG A 75 -4.90 8.32 3.02
N ILE A 76 -3.79 9.02 2.88
CA ILE A 76 -2.94 9.02 1.71
C ILE A 76 -1.47 8.84 2.10
N SER A 77 -1.12 8.61 3.36
CA SER A 77 0.21 8.11 3.70
C SER A 77 0.35 6.64 3.26
N GLY A 78 1.32 6.36 2.38
CA GLY A 78 1.78 4.99 2.06
C GLY A 78 2.37 4.24 3.26
N ALA A 79 2.44 4.90 4.42
CA ALA A 79 2.59 4.28 5.71
C ALA A 79 1.27 3.60 6.11
N SER A 80 1.23 2.28 5.91
CA SER A 80 0.62 1.33 6.85
C SER A 80 -0.67 1.75 7.57
N ILE A 81 -1.78 1.18 7.09
CA ILE A 81 -2.92 0.78 7.93
C ILE A 81 -2.47 -0.11 9.13
N ALA A 82 -1.22 -0.59 9.12
CA ALA A 82 -0.63 -1.41 10.19
C ALA A 82 -0.29 -0.67 11.50
N ALA A 83 -0.41 0.66 11.61
CA ALA A 83 0.01 1.35 12.84
C ALA A 83 -0.76 2.62 13.28
N ASP A 84 -1.65 3.22 12.48
CA ASP A 84 -2.05 4.62 12.75
C ASP A 84 -3.54 4.92 12.97
N ASP A 85 -4.34 3.91 13.37
CA ASP A 85 -5.62 4.17 14.02
C ASP A 85 -5.71 3.35 15.33
N ASN A 86 -5.51 4.03 16.47
CA ASN A 86 -5.72 3.52 17.85
C ASN A 86 -4.85 2.33 18.33
N ASN A 87 -3.51 2.45 18.37
CA ASN A 87 -2.63 1.48 19.06
C ASN A 87 -2.61 0.06 18.44
N GLY A 88 -2.72 -0.03 17.11
CA GLY A 88 -2.45 -1.26 16.37
C GLY A 88 -0.97 -1.63 16.41
N GLN A 89 -0.65 -2.93 16.37
CA GLN A 89 0.74 -3.41 16.41
C GLN A 89 1.05 -4.23 15.16
N SER A 90 2.03 -3.80 14.38
CA SER A 90 2.58 -4.61 13.29
C SER A 90 3.33 -5.82 13.86
N LEU A 91 2.99 -7.01 13.41
CA LEU A 91 3.60 -8.27 13.84
C LEU A 91 4.56 -8.81 12.77
N PHE A 92 4.20 -8.66 11.50
CA PHE A 92 5.00 -9.14 10.37
C PHE A 92 4.76 -8.28 9.13
N VAL A 93 5.83 -7.98 8.37
CA VAL A 93 5.74 -7.29 7.08
C VAL A 93 6.74 -7.90 6.11
N ALA A 94 6.30 -8.15 4.87
CA ALA A 94 7.19 -8.54 3.78
C ALA A 94 6.74 -7.91 2.46
N HIS A 95 7.69 -7.39 1.67
CA HIS A 95 7.45 -6.77 0.36
C HIS A 95 7.75 -7.72 -0.82
N ASP A 96 8.13 -8.97 -0.52
CA ASP A 96 8.49 -9.99 -1.49
C ASP A 96 7.77 -11.32 -1.19
N PRO A 97 7.61 -12.21 -2.19
CA PRO A 97 7.10 -13.55 -1.97
C PRO A 97 7.87 -14.30 -0.88
N LEU A 98 7.16 -14.96 0.01
CA LEU A 98 7.74 -15.73 1.10
C LEU A 98 8.03 -17.16 0.64
N PRO A 99 9.30 -17.62 0.63
CA PRO A 99 9.62 -18.98 0.25
C PRO A 99 9.17 -19.95 1.34
N LEU A 100 8.05 -20.61 1.11
CA LEU A 100 7.60 -21.71 1.96
C LEU A 100 8.39 -22.96 1.57
N SER A 101 9.44 -23.28 2.32
CA SER A 101 10.20 -24.53 2.15
C SER A 101 10.08 -25.42 3.40
N GLY A 102 9.91 -26.71 3.17
CA GLY A 102 9.94 -27.74 4.22
C GLY A 102 8.79 -27.67 5.24
N LYS A 103 9.09 -28.07 6.49
CA LYS A 103 8.15 -28.19 7.61
C LYS A 103 8.16 -26.96 8.55
N SER A 104 8.72 -25.84 8.12
CA SER A 104 8.80 -24.62 8.93
C SER A 104 7.40 -24.13 9.30
N LEU A 105 7.22 -23.79 10.57
CA LEU A 105 5.96 -23.28 11.10
C LEU A 105 5.73 -21.83 10.65
N VAL A 106 4.54 -21.57 10.12
CA VAL A 106 4.09 -20.29 9.60
C VAL A 106 3.51 -19.43 10.72
N ALA A 107 2.75 -20.00 11.66
CA ALA A 107 2.15 -19.22 12.74
C ALA A 107 3.20 -18.38 13.55
N PRO A 108 4.34 -18.95 13.98
CA PRO A 108 5.38 -18.17 14.65
C PRO A 108 6.07 -17.14 13.76
N MET A 109 6.23 -17.45 12.46
CA MET A 109 6.76 -16.50 11.48
C MET A 109 5.87 -15.25 11.38
N LEU A 110 4.56 -15.42 11.45
CA LEU A 110 3.57 -14.34 11.38
C LEU A 110 3.34 -13.65 12.74
N GLY A 111 4.06 -14.05 13.80
CA GLY A 111 3.98 -13.45 15.12
C GLY A 111 2.88 -14.00 16.04
N LEU A 112 2.28 -15.16 15.72
CA LEU A 112 1.31 -15.83 16.59
C LEU A 112 1.98 -16.92 17.44
N ALA A 113 1.32 -17.32 18.53
CA ALA A 113 1.68 -18.52 19.27
C ALA A 113 1.64 -19.76 18.35
N ASP A 114 2.33 -20.82 18.73
CA ASP A 114 2.31 -22.06 17.95
C ASP A 114 0.89 -22.65 17.86
N HIS A 115 0.65 -23.43 16.80
CA HIS A 115 -0.66 -24.01 16.48
C HIS A 115 -1.10 -25.13 17.43
N THR A 116 -0.42 -25.33 18.57
CA THR A 116 -0.71 -26.43 19.49
C THR A 116 -2.04 -26.23 20.23
N ASN A 117 -2.51 -24.99 20.33
CA ASN A 117 -3.79 -24.63 20.95
C ASN A 117 -4.52 -23.57 20.11
N LEU A 118 -5.31 -24.02 19.14
CA LEU A 118 -6.27 -23.14 18.48
C LEU A 118 -7.34 -22.71 19.48
N GLY A 119 -7.70 -21.43 19.46
CA GLY A 119 -8.74 -20.89 20.32
C GLY A 119 -9.76 -20.10 19.53
N VAL A 120 -10.92 -19.86 20.14
CA VAL A 120 -11.90 -18.88 19.67
C VAL A 120 -12.28 -18.00 20.86
N PRO A 121 -12.43 -16.68 20.68
CA PRO A 121 -12.86 -15.84 21.77
C PRO A 121 -14.32 -16.16 22.14
N PRO A 122 -14.72 -16.01 23.42
CA PRO A 122 -16.08 -16.31 23.87
C PRO A 122 -17.13 -15.32 23.35
N SER A 123 -16.71 -14.12 22.95
CA SER A 123 -17.52 -13.07 22.32
C SER A 123 -16.69 -12.35 21.27
N ILE A 124 -17.32 -11.65 20.34
CA ILE A 124 -16.63 -10.76 19.40
C ILE A 124 -16.44 -9.34 19.97
N GLU A 125 -17.17 -9.00 21.03
CA GLU A 125 -17.16 -7.67 21.62
C GLU A 125 -15.84 -7.42 22.34
N GLY A 126 -15.19 -6.29 22.03
CA GLY A 126 -13.92 -5.88 22.63
C GLY A 126 -12.70 -6.70 22.20
N VAL A 127 -12.85 -7.71 21.34
CA VAL A 127 -11.75 -8.52 20.83
C VAL A 127 -10.87 -7.71 19.89
N ARG A 128 -9.55 -7.82 20.09
CA ARG A 128 -8.56 -7.34 19.12
C ARG A 128 -8.13 -8.48 18.23
N TRP A 129 -8.35 -8.32 16.94
CA TRP A 129 -8.07 -9.35 15.95
C TRP A 129 -6.64 -9.26 15.43
N VAL A 130 -6.01 -10.41 15.22
CA VAL A 130 -4.80 -10.53 14.41
C VAL A 130 -5.24 -10.77 12.97
N ARG A 131 -4.88 -9.84 12.09
CA ARG A 131 -5.23 -9.88 10.67
C ARG A 131 -4.01 -10.15 9.81
N CYS A 132 -4.20 -10.98 8.79
CA CYS A 132 -3.27 -11.14 7.68
C CYS A 132 -3.87 -10.49 6.44
N LYS A 133 -3.12 -9.56 5.85
CA LYS A 133 -3.56 -8.76 4.72
C LYS A 133 -2.51 -8.78 3.61
N PHE A 134 -2.98 -8.88 2.37
CA PHE A 134 -2.18 -8.54 1.20
C PHE A 134 -2.59 -7.16 0.69
N GLU A 135 -1.64 -6.25 0.59
CA GLU A 135 -1.83 -4.93 0.00
C GLU A 135 -1.06 -4.88 -1.32
N PRO A 136 -1.71 -4.60 -2.45
CA PRO A 136 -1.06 -4.56 -3.75
C PRO A 136 -0.24 -3.28 -3.95
N MET A 137 0.49 -3.21 -5.06
CA MET A 137 1.23 -2.01 -5.46
C MET A 137 0.29 -0.81 -5.51
N CYS A 138 0.75 0.33 -4.96
CA CYS A 138 0.06 1.59 -5.12
C CYS A 138 1.04 2.75 -5.31
N LEU A 139 0.63 3.73 -6.10
CA LEU A 139 1.38 4.96 -6.33
C LEU A 139 0.49 6.18 -6.12
N ARG A 140 1.11 7.29 -5.79
CA ARG A 140 0.49 8.61 -5.89
C ARG A 140 1.38 9.53 -6.69
N ILE A 141 0.80 10.15 -7.71
CA ILE A 141 1.53 10.90 -8.72
C ILE A 141 0.86 12.25 -8.90
N LEU A 142 1.64 13.32 -8.69
CA LEU A 142 1.23 14.67 -9.03
C LEU A 142 1.51 14.91 -10.51
N CYS A 143 0.48 15.37 -11.23
CA CYS A 143 0.50 15.65 -12.65
C CYS A 143 0.47 17.16 -12.89
N ALA A 144 1.29 17.63 -13.83
CA ALA A 144 1.39 19.04 -14.21
C ALA A 144 0.15 19.59 -14.92
N SER A 145 -0.73 18.72 -15.41
CA SER A 145 -1.96 19.06 -16.13
C SER A 145 -3.01 17.95 -16.03
N LEU A 146 -4.28 18.29 -16.32
CA LEU A 146 -5.36 17.31 -16.47
C LEU A 146 -5.12 16.35 -17.64
N GLU A 147 -4.48 16.81 -18.71
CA GLU A 147 -4.11 15.95 -19.85
C GLU A 147 -3.10 14.87 -19.42
N SER A 148 -2.09 15.23 -18.63
CA SER A 148 -1.12 14.27 -18.10
C SER A 148 -1.80 13.28 -17.14
N ALA A 149 -2.72 13.77 -16.31
CA ALA A 149 -3.52 12.92 -15.44
C ALA A 149 -4.39 11.92 -16.21
N GLN A 150 -5.03 12.36 -17.32
CA GLN A 150 -5.83 11.49 -18.18
C GLN A 150 -5.01 10.41 -18.87
N LYS A 151 -3.81 10.74 -19.38
CA LYS A 151 -2.89 9.75 -19.97
C LYS A 151 -2.47 8.70 -18.95
N LEU A 152 -2.07 9.16 -17.76
CA LEU A 152 -1.68 8.32 -16.63
C LEU A 152 -2.82 7.38 -16.19
N ASP A 153 -4.02 7.93 -15.99
CA ASP A 153 -5.20 7.16 -15.57
C ASP A 153 -5.62 6.13 -16.64
N THR A 154 -5.58 6.52 -17.92
CA THR A 154 -5.86 5.60 -19.03
C THR A 154 -4.89 4.42 -19.04
N ALA A 155 -3.59 4.67 -18.88
CA ALA A 155 -2.58 3.61 -18.80
C ALA A 155 -2.82 2.69 -17.59
N ALA A 156 -3.21 3.25 -16.44
CA ALA A 156 -3.54 2.50 -15.23
C ALA A 156 -4.74 1.57 -15.44
N LEU A 157 -5.85 2.09 -15.98
CA LEU A 157 -7.07 1.34 -16.24
C LEU A 157 -6.83 0.20 -17.24
N GLN A 158 -6.09 0.47 -18.33
CA GLN A 158 -5.73 -0.53 -19.34
C GLN A 158 -4.88 -1.66 -18.76
N SER A 159 -4.11 -1.36 -17.72
CA SER A 159 -3.22 -2.32 -17.04
C SER A 159 -3.85 -3.00 -15.83
N GLY A 160 -5.16 -2.78 -15.61
CA GLY A 160 -5.94 -3.45 -14.58
C GLY A 160 -5.89 -2.82 -13.20
N PHE A 161 -5.51 -1.54 -13.08
CA PHE A 161 -5.63 -0.73 -11.86
C PHE A 161 -6.98 0.01 -11.85
N ARG A 162 -8.07 -0.74 -11.67
CA ARG A 162 -9.46 -0.28 -11.93
C ARG A 162 -9.96 0.78 -10.96
N GLU A 163 -9.36 0.87 -9.79
CA GLU A 163 -9.69 1.82 -8.73
C GLU A 163 -8.77 3.04 -8.72
N SER A 164 -8.05 3.24 -9.84
CA SER A 164 -7.26 4.45 -10.06
C SER A 164 -8.16 5.64 -10.40
N GLY A 165 -7.63 6.84 -10.16
CA GLY A 165 -8.31 8.07 -10.54
C GLY A 165 -7.69 9.32 -9.93
N ILE A 166 -8.22 10.46 -10.35
CA ILE A 166 -7.86 11.77 -9.80
C ILE A 166 -8.43 11.89 -8.38
N SER A 167 -7.55 11.98 -7.37
CA SER A 167 -7.93 12.14 -5.97
C SER A 167 -8.11 13.60 -5.56
N SER A 168 -7.44 14.54 -6.23
CA SER A 168 -7.61 15.98 -6.00
C SER A 168 -7.12 16.81 -7.19
N ILE A 169 -7.66 18.01 -7.34
CA ILE A 169 -7.25 19.00 -8.35
C ILE A 169 -6.96 20.30 -7.61
N SER A 170 -5.82 20.92 -7.93
CA SER A 170 -5.45 22.24 -7.41
C SER A 170 -5.20 23.18 -8.58
N THR A 171 -5.75 24.38 -8.52
CA THR A 171 -5.58 25.41 -9.54
C THR A 171 -4.92 26.63 -8.91
N ASP A 172 -3.81 27.08 -9.50
CA ASP A 172 -3.11 28.27 -9.02
C ASP A 172 -3.78 29.58 -9.49
N ASN A 173 -3.28 30.71 -8.99
CA ASN A 173 -3.78 32.04 -9.35
C ASN A 173 -3.60 32.38 -10.84
N LEU A 174 -2.73 31.66 -11.55
CA LEU A 174 -2.47 31.78 -12.98
C LEU A 174 -3.36 30.83 -13.80
N ARG A 175 -4.33 30.16 -13.16
CA ARG A 175 -5.24 29.16 -13.73
C ARG A 175 -4.52 27.92 -14.28
N ALA A 176 -3.31 27.63 -13.83
CA ALA A 176 -2.67 26.36 -14.11
C ALA A 176 -3.17 25.31 -13.10
N SER A 177 -3.74 24.22 -13.62
CA SER A 177 -4.27 23.14 -12.79
C SER A 177 -3.30 21.96 -12.72
N THR A 178 -2.96 21.54 -11.51
CA THR A 178 -2.30 20.26 -11.22
C THR A 178 -3.31 19.26 -10.70
N ALA A 179 -3.06 17.98 -10.90
CA ALA A 179 -3.95 16.92 -10.45
C ALA A 179 -3.15 15.84 -9.73
N MET A 180 -3.68 15.37 -8.60
CA MET A 180 -3.15 14.22 -7.89
C MET A 180 -3.87 12.98 -8.38
N VAL A 181 -3.12 11.98 -8.86
CA VAL A 181 -3.66 10.70 -9.32
C VAL A 181 -3.20 9.60 -8.38
N ALA A 182 -4.14 8.77 -7.95
CA ALA A 182 -3.85 7.55 -7.20
C ALA A 182 -3.91 6.35 -8.15
N ILE A 183 -2.85 5.54 -8.16
CA ILE A 183 -2.78 4.28 -8.92
C ILE A 183 -2.99 3.14 -7.94
N ARG A 184 -4.10 2.40 -8.09
CA ARG A 184 -4.55 1.39 -7.11
C ARG A 184 -5.23 0.21 -7.79
N ASN A 185 -5.10 -0.96 -7.17
CA ASN A 185 -5.67 -2.22 -7.65
C ASN A 185 -6.26 -2.99 -6.46
N THR A 186 -7.32 -2.46 -5.87
CA THR A 186 -7.90 -2.98 -4.63
C THR A 186 -8.47 -4.39 -4.80
N ASP A 187 -8.91 -4.76 -6.00
CA ASP A 187 -9.31 -6.13 -6.37
C ASP A 187 -8.24 -7.20 -6.06
N LEU A 188 -6.96 -6.82 -6.04
CA LEU A 188 -5.87 -7.75 -5.72
C LEU A 188 -5.59 -7.84 -4.21
N ALA A 189 -6.15 -6.94 -3.41
CA ALA A 189 -6.03 -7.00 -1.96
C ALA A 189 -6.73 -8.24 -1.39
N PHE A 190 -6.40 -8.55 -0.14
CA PHE A 190 -7.09 -9.56 0.65
C PHE A 190 -6.89 -9.24 2.12
N ASP A 191 -7.86 -9.62 2.95
CA ASP A 191 -7.85 -9.42 4.40
C ASP A 191 -8.55 -10.62 5.06
N SER A 192 -7.89 -11.23 6.05
CA SER A 192 -8.46 -12.29 6.88
C SER A 192 -8.02 -12.18 8.32
N VAL A 193 -8.97 -12.43 9.22
CA VAL A 193 -8.68 -12.72 10.63
C VAL A 193 -8.00 -14.08 10.71
N ILE A 194 -6.92 -14.17 11.47
CA ILE A 194 -6.14 -15.41 11.68
C ILE A 194 -5.93 -15.75 13.17
N GLY A 195 -6.20 -14.80 14.06
CA GLY A 195 -6.03 -14.95 15.49
C GLY A 195 -6.67 -13.81 16.27
N TYR A 196 -6.50 -13.83 17.58
CA TYR A 196 -6.95 -12.76 18.48
C TYR A 196 -6.00 -12.61 19.67
N GLU A 197 -6.07 -11.46 20.34
CA GLU A 197 -5.41 -11.26 21.64
C GLU A 197 -6.30 -11.80 22.77
N ALA A 198 -5.78 -12.73 23.56
CA ALA A 198 -6.42 -13.23 24.76
C ALA A 198 -6.24 -12.29 25.97
N ASP A 199 -7.00 -12.54 27.05
CA ASP A 199 -6.97 -11.72 28.27
C ASP A 199 -5.57 -11.64 28.92
N ASP A 200 -4.73 -12.66 28.71
CA ASP A 200 -3.35 -12.71 29.19
C ASP A 200 -2.34 -12.04 28.22
N GLY A 201 -2.83 -11.40 27.16
CA GLY A 201 -2.05 -10.70 26.14
C GLY A 201 -1.44 -11.62 25.07
N LYS A 202 -1.67 -12.93 25.11
CA LYS A 202 -1.15 -13.85 24.09
C LYS A 202 -1.95 -13.75 22.79
N LEU A 203 -1.24 -13.87 21.67
CA LEU A 203 -1.86 -13.92 20.35
C LEU A 203 -2.18 -15.36 19.99
N ILE A 204 -3.44 -15.73 20.16
CA ILE A 204 -3.92 -17.10 19.95
C ILE A 204 -4.35 -17.28 18.50
N PRO A 205 -3.79 -18.25 17.76
CA PRO A 205 -4.25 -18.58 16.43
C PRO A 205 -5.67 -19.16 16.46
N MET A 206 -6.50 -18.74 15.51
CA MET A 206 -7.86 -19.29 15.30
C MET A 206 -7.91 -20.26 14.12
N VAL A 207 -6.87 -20.26 13.29
CA VAL A 207 -6.78 -21.04 12.07
C VAL A 207 -5.59 -21.98 12.12
N THR A 208 -5.69 -23.10 11.43
CA THR A 208 -4.64 -24.12 11.41
C THR A 208 -3.37 -23.61 10.73
N GLU A 209 -2.24 -24.23 11.06
CA GLU A 209 -0.96 -24.04 10.37
C GLU A 209 -1.09 -24.28 8.84
N ALA A 210 -1.87 -25.28 8.44
CA ALA A 210 -2.17 -25.56 7.03
C ALA A 210 -2.94 -24.42 6.36
N TYR A 211 -3.91 -23.82 7.04
CA TYR A 211 -4.64 -22.66 6.53
C TYR A 211 -3.74 -21.43 6.37
N MET A 212 -2.90 -21.13 7.37
CA MET A 212 -1.95 -20.01 7.26
C MET A 212 -0.96 -20.19 6.11
N ARG A 213 -0.51 -21.43 5.87
CA ARG A 213 0.31 -21.76 4.71
C ARG A 213 -0.40 -21.43 3.41
N VAL A 214 -1.67 -21.82 3.26
CA VAL A 214 -2.49 -21.47 2.09
C VAL A 214 -2.61 -19.95 1.95
N LEU A 215 -2.80 -19.19 3.04
CA LEU A 215 -2.84 -17.72 2.96
C LEU A 215 -1.54 -17.13 2.40
N VAL A 216 -0.38 -17.63 2.86
CA VAL A 216 0.92 -17.18 2.35
C VAL A 216 1.10 -17.56 0.88
N GLU A 217 0.69 -18.76 0.47
CA GLU A 217 0.71 -19.18 -0.94
C GLU A 217 -0.19 -18.30 -1.81
N LEU A 218 -1.39 -17.96 -1.34
CA LEU A 218 -2.28 -17.01 -2.02
C LEU A 218 -1.65 -15.62 -2.14
N CYS A 219 -0.96 -15.14 -1.09
CA CYS A 219 -0.22 -13.89 -1.16
C CYS A 219 0.94 -13.94 -2.18
N ASN A 220 1.65 -15.07 -2.25
CA ASN A 220 2.70 -15.29 -3.24
C ASN A 220 2.15 -15.25 -4.68
N GLU A 221 0.99 -15.86 -4.93
CA GLU A 221 0.30 -15.73 -6.24
C GLU A 221 -0.11 -14.28 -6.50
N LYS A 222 -0.63 -13.57 -5.51
CA LYS A 222 -0.96 -12.14 -5.64
C LYS A 222 0.27 -11.29 -5.95
N PHE A 223 1.43 -11.56 -5.37
CA PHE A 223 2.68 -10.88 -5.74
C PHE A 223 3.03 -11.08 -7.22
N LYS A 224 2.85 -12.29 -7.78
CA LYS A 224 3.09 -12.56 -9.20
C LYS A 224 2.19 -11.72 -10.08
N VAL A 225 0.89 -11.71 -9.81
CA VAL A 225 -0.10 -10.91 -10.55
C VAL A 225 0.17 -9.41 -10.39
N ASN A 226 0.54 -8.97 -9.17
CA ASN A 226 0.88 -7.58 -8.87
C ASN A 226 2.06 -7.11 -9.73
N LYS A 227 3.11 -7.94 -9.82
CA LYS A 227 4.28 -7.67 -10.68
C LYS A 227 3.90 -7.58 -12.15
N GLN A 228 3.10 -8.53 -12.65
CA GLN A 228 2.63 -8.51 -14.06
C GLN A 228 1.85 -7.23 -14.38
N LYS A 229 0.90 -6.83 -13.53
CA LYS A 229 0.16 -5.58 -13.71
C LYS A 229 1.06 -4.35 -13.63
N THR A 230 2.04 -4.35 -12.72
CA THR A 230 3.00 -3.25 -12.56
C THR A 230 3.84 -3.05 -13.82
N GLU A 231 4.34 -4.14 -14.43
CA GLU A 231 5.07 -4.07 -15.70
C GLU A 231 4.17 -3.63 -16.87
N ALA A 232 2.94 -4.16 -16.97
CA ALA A 232 1.99 -3.72 -17.98
C ALA A 232 1.67 -2.21 -17.88
N PHE A 233 1.48 -1.72 -16.64
CA PHE A 233 1.28 -0.30 -16.37
C PHE A 233 2.48 0.53 -16.78
N ARG A 234 3.68 0.08 -16.43
CA ARG A 234 4.92 0.71 -16.87
C ARG A 234 4.95 0.84 -18.39
N GLU A 235 4.76 -0.24 -19.13
CA GLU A 235 4.79 -0.24 -20.60
C GLU A 235 3.74 0.68 -21.23
N ALA A 236 2.49 0.62 -20.75
CA ALA A 236 1.40 1.47 -21.22
C ALA A 236 1.67 2.96 -20.95
N LEU A 237 2.18 3.27 -19.75
CA LEU A 237 2.51 4.63 -19.35
C LEU A 237 3.59 5.21 -20.27
N PHE A 238 4.73 4.55 -20.42
CA PHE A 238 5.82 5.06 -21.26
C PHE A 238 5.41 5.18 -22.72
N THR A 239 4.53 4.31 -23.21
CA THR A 239 3.97 4.44 -24.56
C THR A 239 3.14 5.72 -24.69
N SER A 240 2.33 6.07 -23.69
CA SER A 240 1.48 7.26 -23.70
C SER A 240 2.23 8.60 -23.56
N PHE A 241 3.47 8.57 -23.06
CA PHE A 241 4.32 9.76 -22.85
C PHE A 241 5.50 9.86 -23.82
N LYS A 242 5.60 8.97 -24.83
CA LYS A 242 6.58 9.12 -25.91
C LYS A 242 6.30 10.37 -26.74
N PRO A 243 7.32 11.14 -27.16
CA PRO A 243 7.16 12.19 -28.16
C PRO A 243 6.65 11.57 -29.47
N HIS A 244 5.66 12.20 -30.11
CA HIS A 244 5.22 11.86 -31.46
C HIS A 244 6.22 12.34 -32.52
#